data_AF-A0A7V9MX02-F1
#
_entry.id   AF-A0A7V9MX02-F1
#
_cell.length_a   1.000
_cell.length_b   1.000
_cell.length_c   1.000
_cell.angle_alpha   90.00
_cell.angle_beta   90.00
_cell.angle_gamma   90.00
#
_symmetry.space_group_name_H-M   'P 1'
#
loop_
_entity.id
_entity.type
_entity.pdbx_description
1 polymer ?
#
loop_
_entity_poly.entity_id
_entity_poly.type
_entity_poly.pdbx_seq_one_letter_code
_entity_poly.pdbx_strand_id
1 'polypeptide(L)'
;MKTNKTPKNTRALDKARVLELLASGANKRDLAKKLGLKGSDRIQLKRILKELQTDGAIEGSPRRGFTKPGELPEVCLIEVTGLDADGETLAKPLEWSGDAPPAIYLMPPKEGGAPMIGDRLLARMTKHGNSYEARIIRRLERETTTRLIGVLRDAPATGWRLVPINKKERTEYALDKSDLAGAKHNELVAAEPKAGRIAGFSRVKVVERIGSMDSPKTISLIAIHDHGIPTEFPQSVIDEAKAAEPITPQGRTDLRAVPLVTIDPPDARDHDDAVWAGPDDDPSNSGGHIVLVAIADVAHYVTPGSALDIEALKRGNSAYFPDRVVPMLPEELSADLCSLKEGVDRPCLVARMVFDRSGHKKSHKFLRAVMRSAARLTYAQAQAAFD
;
A
#
# COMPACT_ATOMS: atom_id res chain seq x y z
N MET A 1 -13.30 38.89 67.23
CA MET A 1 -12.17 39.46 66.46
C MET A 1 -11.52 38.36 65.65
N LYS A 2 -11.83 38.23 64.36
CA LYS A 2 -11.11 37.33 63.44
C LYS A 2 -9.94 38.11 62.85
N THR A 3 -8.74 37.66 63.16
CA THR A 3 -7.49 38.28 62.72
C THR A 3 -7.34 38.15 61.20
N ASN A 4 -7.30 39.31 60.54
CA ASN A 4 -7.01 39.45 59.12
C ASN A 4 -5.55 39.01 58.89
N LYS A 5 -5.34 37.81 58.36
CA LYS A 5 -4.01 37.39 57.88
C LYS A 5 -3.84 37.91 56.46
N THR A 6 -3.04 38.96 56.32
CA THR A 6 -2.50 39.44 55.05
C THR A 6 -1.81 38.28 54.30
N PRO A 7 -2.06 38.07 53.00
CA PRO A 7 -1.35 37.05 52.24
C PRO A 7 0.13 37.41 52.15
N LYS A 8 0.99 36.54 52.67
CA LYS A 8 2.44 36.61 52.45
C LYS A 8 2.73 36.33 50.98
N ASN A 9 3.06 37.40 50.25
CA ASN A 9 4.02 37.43 49.15
C ASN A 9 3.87 36.34 48.07
N THR A 10 2.77 36.36 47.31
CA THR A 10 2.72 35.72 46.00
C THR A 10 3.51 36.59 45.03
N ARG A 11 4.73 36.15 44.66
CA ARG A 11 5.49 36.77 43.57
C ARG A 11 4.57 36.83 42.35
N ALA A 12 4.23 38.02 41.87
CA ALA A 12 3.29 38.18 40.77
C ALA A 12 3.74 37.33 39.58
N LEU A 13 2.82 36.52 39.03
CA LEU A 13 3.13 35.65 37.91
C LEU A 13 3.39 36.52 36.67
N ASP A 14 4.66 36.72 36.32
CA ASP A 14 5.08 37.59 35.22
C ASP A 14 4.99 36.86 33.86
N LYS A 15 4.36 37.51 32.87
CA LYS A 15 4.23 37.01 31.49
C LYS A 15 5.60 36.72 30.87
N ALA A 16 6.61 37.57 31.15
CA ALA A 16 7.97 37.40 30.61
C ALA A 16 8.61 36.08 31.09
N ARG A 17 8.42 35.75 32.38
CA ARG A 17 8.94 34.51 32.96
C ARG A 17 8.21 33.27 32.44
N VAL A 18 6.92 33.37 32.14
CA VAL A 18 6.15 32.28 31.51
C VAL A 18 6.66 32.04 30.09
N LEU A 19 6.90 33.08 29.31
CA LEU A 19 7.47 32.99 27.96
C LEU A 19 8.88 32.38 27.96
N GLU A 20 9.74 32.78 28.90
CA GLU A 20 11.10 32.23 29.05
C GLU A 20 11.08 30.73 29.37
N LEU A 21 10.19 30.30 30.28
CA LEU A 21 10.05 28.90 30.63
C LEU A 21 9.43 28.07 29.49
N LEU A 22 8.51 28.64 28.72
CA LEU A 22 7.99 28.04 27.49
C LEU A 22 9.09 27.89 26.44
N ALA A 23 9.95 28.91 26.27
CA ALA A 23 11.11 28.85 25.37
C ALA A 23 12.13 27.77 25.79
N SER A 24 12.14 27.38 27.08
CA SER A 24 12.92 26.24 27.59
C SER A 24 12.23 24.86 27.44
N GLY A 25 11.11 24.78 26.71
CA GLY A 25 10.35 23.54 26.45
C GLY A 25 9.38 23.13 27.57
N ALA A 26 9.10 23.99 28.56
CA ALA A 26 8.25 23.59 29.68
C ALA A 26 6.76 23.47 29.26
N ASN A 27 6.15 22.29 29.44
CA ASN A 27 4.71 22.16 29.25
C ASN A 27 3.92 22.80 30.42
N LYS A 28 2.59 22.86 30.31
CA LYS A 28 1.72 23.47 31.34
C LYS A 28 1.90 22.88 32.75
N ARG A 29 2.18 21.57 32.87
CA ARG A 29 2.44 20.93 34.17
C ARG A 29 3.82 21.32 34.69
N ASP A 30 4.82 21.41 33.83
CA ASP A 30 6.17 21.84 34.18
C ASP A 30 6.22 23.33 34.57
N LEU A 31 5.47 24.19 33.87
CA LEU A 31 5.29 25.60 34.25
C LEU A 31 4.72 25.71 35.67
N ALA A 32 3.65 24.98 35.98
CA ALA A 32 3.06 24.99 37.31
C ALA A 32 4.04 24.48 38.39
N LYS A 33 4.89 23.50 38.06
CA LYS A 33 5.89 22.93 38.98
C LYS A 33 7.09 23.87 39.18
N LYS A 34 7.68 24.37 38.09
CA LYS A 34 8.85 25.29 38.10
C LYS A 34 8.52 26.65 38.73
N LEU A 35 7.27 27.09 38.61
CA LEU A 35 6.77 28.33 39.23
C LEU A 35 6.18 28.11 40.64
N GLY A 36 6.18 26.88 41.16
CA GLY A 36 5.70 26.58 42.52
C GLY A 36 4.21 26.79 42.76
N LEU A 37 3.38 26.73 41.72
CA LEU A 37 1.97 27.16 41.76
C LEU A 37 1.03 26.10 42.35
N LYS A 38 0.23 26.52 43.34
CA LYS A 38 -0.75 25.66 44.03
C LYS A 38 -2.18 26.18 43.81
N GLY A 39 -3.15 25.26 43.76
CA GLY A 39 -4.58 25.59 43.79
C GLY A 39 -5.01 26.72 42.83
N SER A 40 -5.46 27.84 43.43
CA SER A 40 -5.96 29.05 42.77
C SER A 40 -4.97 29.71 41.81
N ASP A 41 -3.65 29.57 42.03
CA ASP A 41 -2.62 30.19 41.19
C ASP A 41 -2.58 29.60 39.76
N ARG A 42 -3.12 28.38 39.59
CA ARG A 42 -3.25 27.73 38.28
C ARG A 42 -4.32 28.39 37.40
N ILE A 43 -5.27 29.10 38.01
CA ILE A 43 -6.29 29.88 37.28
C ILE A 43 -5.61 31.10 36.65
N GLN A 44 -4.72 31.76 37.38
CA GLN A 44 -3.94 32.90 36.89
C GLN A 44 -2.99 32.48 35.75
N LEU A 45 -2.32 31.33 35.88
CA LEU A 45 -1.51 30.77 34.77
C LEU A 45 -2.35 30.48 33.52
N LYS A 46 -3.57 29.93 33.67
CA LYS A 46 -4.48 29.72 32.52
C LYS A 46 -4.87 31.03 31.84
N ARG A 47 -5.12 32.08 32.61
CA ARG A 47 -5.46 33.42 32.09
C ARG A 47 -4.28 34.02 31.32
N ILE A 48 -3.07 33.96 31.89
CA ILE A 48 -1.85 34.45 31.23
C ILE A 48 -1.58 33.71 29.92
N LEU A 49 -1.72 32.38 29.90
CA LEU A 49 -1.56 31.60 28.66
C LEU A 49 -2.60 31.96 27.61
N LYS A 50 -3.85 32.23 28.01
CA LYS A 50 -4.91 32.66 27.09
C LYS A 50 -4.66 34.07 26.55
N GLU A 51 -4.19 34.99 27.39
CA GLU A 51 -3.81 36.34 26.98
C GLU A 51 -2.62 36.27 26.01
N LEU A 52 -1.54 35.54 26.33
CA LEU A 52 -0.40 35.35 25.42
C LEU A 52 -0.79 34.72 24.08
N GLN A 53 -1.80 33.84 24.07
CA GLN A 53 -2.35 33.25 22.85
C GLN A 53 -3.20 34.25 22.05
N THR A 54 -3.93 35.13 22.73
CA THR A 54 -4.72 36.21 22.10
C THR A 54 -3.80 37.30 21.55
N ASP A 55 -2.70 37.58 22.24
CA ASP A 55 -1.65 38.52 21.87
C ASP A 55 -0.72 37.96 20.76
N GLY A 56 -0.98 36.72 20.30
CA GLY A 56 -0.20 36.05 19.26
C GLY A 56 1.23 35.70 19.67
N ALA A 57 1.57 35.73 20.97
CA ALA A 57 2.91 35.42 21.47
C ALA A 57 3.19 33.92 21.58
N ILE A 58 2.13 33.09 21.61
CA ILE A 58 2.22 31.62 21.65
C ILE A 58 1.09 30.96 20.84
N GLU A 59 1.37 29.80 20.24
CA GLU A 59 0.39 28.92 19.59
C GLU A 59 0.25 27.60 20.36
N GLY A 60 -0.90 26.92 20.22
CA GLY A 60 -1.11 25.57 20.78
C GLY A 60 -2.26 25.46 21.79
N SER A 61 -2.25 24.37 22.57
CA SER A 61 -3.33 24.06 23.51
C SER A 61 -2.84 23.34 24.77
N PRO A 62 -3.61 23.37 25.89
CA PRO A 62 -3.25 22.66 27.11
C PRO A 62 -2.98 21.16 26.95
N ARG A 63 -3.46 20.54 25.85
CA ARG A 63 -3.31 19.12 25.55
C ARG A 63 -2.11 18.82 24.64
N ARG A 64 -1.67 19.80 23.84
CA ARG A 64 -0.58 19.66 22.85
C ARG A 64 0.71 20.40 23.23
N GLY A 65 0.68 21.24 24.27
CA GLY A 65 1.78 22.14 24.60
C GLY A 65 1.58 23.52 23.98
N PHE A 66 2.42 24.47 24.37
CA PHE A 66 2.43 25.83 23.81
C PHE A 66 3.81 26.08 23.19
N THR A 67 3.86 26.67 22.00
CA THR A 67 5.09 27.01 21.27
C THR A 67 5.06 28.48 20.85
N LYS A 68 6.20 29.02 20.40
CA LYS A 68 6.19 30.31 19.71
C LYS A 68 5.51 30.16 18.34
N PRO A 69 4.84 31.20 17.84
CA PRO A 69 4.35 31.23 16.46
C PRO A 69 5.49 30.95 15.48
N GLY A 70 5.27 30.06 14.52
CA GLY A 70 6.30 29.65 13.57
C GLY A 70 7.36 28.68 14.12
N GLU A 71 7.13 28.05 15.28
CA GLU A 71 7.98 26.97 15.80
C GLU A 71 7.20 25.68 16.02
N LEU A 72 7.85 24.54 15.71
CA LEU A 72 7.29 23.22 15.94
C LEU A 72 7.37 22.84 17.43
N PRO A 73 6.37 22.11 17.97
CA PRO A 73 6.46 21.61 19.33
C PRO A 73 7.53 20.53 19.48
N GLU A 74 8.05 20.38 20.70
CA GLU A 74 9.06 19.37 21.03
C GLU A 74 8.62 17.96 20.63
N VAL A 75 7.32 17.67 20.62
CA VAL A 75 6.77 16.42 20.11
C VAL A 75 5.60 16.72 19.18
N CYS A 76 5.68 16.25 17.94
CA CYS A 76 4.64 16.43 16.93
C CYS A 76 4.51 15.20 16.02
N LEU A 77 3.45 15.20 15.21
CA LEU A 77 3.25 14.21 14.16
C LEU A 77 3.88 14.72 12.86
N ILE A 78 4.68 13.86 12.24
CA ILE A 78 5.38 14.13 10.98
C ILE A 78 5.08 13.03 9.95
N GLU A 79 5.15 13.39 8.68
CA GLU A 79 5.02 12.49 7.53
C GLU A 79 6.33 12.53 6.73
N VAL A 80 6.88 11.35 6.41
CA VAL A 80 8.11 11.23 5.61
C VAL A 80 7.81 11.60 4.16
N THR A 81 8.57 12.55 3.61
CA THR A 81 8.30 13.11 2.27
C THR A 81 9.29 12.65 1.20
N GLY A 82 10.49 12.24 1.58
CA GLY A 82 11.52 11.85 0.62
C GLY A 82 12.92 11.86 1.19
N LEU A 83 13.91 11.78 0.30
CA LEU A 83 15.31 12.03 0.60
C LEU A 83 15.72 13.38 0.01
N ASP A 84 16.69 14.06 0.63
CA ASP A 84 17.35 15.20 0.00
C ASP A 84 18.48 14.76 -0.95
N ALA A 85 19.20 15.73 -1.52
CA ALA A 85 20.29 15.48 -2.47
C ALA A 85 21.48 14.71 -1.86
N ASP A 86 21.64 14.77 -0.54
CA ASP A 86 22.71 14.11 0.21
C ASP A 86 22.26 12.74 0.78
N GLY A 87 21.00 12.36 0.53
CA GLY A 87 20.41 11.08 0.96
C GLY A 87 19.82 11.12 2.37
N GLU A 88 19.67 12.28 2.98
CA GLU A 88 19.05 12.43 4.30
C GLU A 88 17.52 12.37 4.20
N THR A 89 16.87 11.72 5.16
CA THR A 89 15.41 11.54 5.14
C THR A 89 14.70 12.82 5.59
N LEU A 90 13.87 13.38 4.70
CA LEU A 90 13.06 14.55 4.96
C LEU A 90 11.65 14.19 5.40
N ALA A 91 11.09 15.03 6.27
CA ALA A 91 9.71 14.95 6.72
C ALA A 91 9.07 16.34 6.77
N LYS A 92 7.73 16.36 6.80
CA LYS A 92 6.92 17.56 7.05
C LYS A 92 6.02 17.33 8.27
N PRO A 93 5.66 18.38 9.02
CA PRO A 93 4.65 18.27 10.07
C PRO A 93 3.27 18.01 9.46
N LEU A 94 2.43 17.20 10.13
CA LEU A 94 1.05 16.95 9.66
C LEU A 94 0.14 18.18 9.82
N GLU A 95 0.43 19.04 10.79
CA GLU A 95 -0.29 20.28 11.05
C GLU A 95 0.73 21.44 11.12
N TRP A 96 0.55 22.46 10.28
CA TRP A 96 1.37 23.67 10.25
C TRP A 96 0.51 24.90 9.94
N SER A 97 0.78 26.00 10.64
CA SER A 97 -0.02 27.24 10.62
C SER A 97 0.64 28.39 9.85
N GLY A 98 1.85 28.22 9.29
CA GLY A 98 2.55 29.25 8.50
C GLY A 98 2.61 28.96 7.00
N ASP A 99 3.19 29.88 6.22
CA ASP A 99 3.22 29.79 4.74
C ASP A 99 4.01 28.59 4.21
N ALA A 100 5.15 28.28 4.82
CA ALA A 100 5.96 27.10 4.49
C ALA A 100 6.43 26.40 5.77
N PRO A 101 6.27 25.07 5.87
CA PRO A 101 6.77 24.33 7.03
C PRO A 101 8.31 24.30 7.02
N PRO A 102 8.96 24.34 8.19
CA PRO A 102 10.41 24.20 8.28
C PRO A 102 10.84 22.79 7.85
N ALA A 103 12.06 22.66 7.31
CA ALA A 103 12.63 21.37 6.95
C ALA A 103 12.84 20.51 8.20
N ILE A 104 12.40 19.25 8.16
CA ILE A 104 12.60 18.27 9.23
C ILE A 104 13.46 17.12 8.71
N TYR A 105 14.62 16.94 9.32
CA TYR A 105 15.56 15.86 9.04
C TYR A 105 15.35 14.71 10.02
N LEU A 106 15.05 13.53 9.49
CA LEU A 106 14.75 12.36 10.30
C LEU A 106 16.03 11.60 10.61
N MET A 107 16.35 11.50 11.90
CA MET A 107 17.51 10.74 12.34
C MET A 107 17.28 9.24 12.13
N PRO A 108 18.27 8.51 11.58
CA PRO A 108 18.14 7.08 11.36
C PRO A 108 17.86 6.35 12.68
N PRO A 109 16.91 5.41 12.69
CA PRO A 109 16.59 4.65 13.90
C PRO A 109 17.78 3.76 14.29
N LYS A 110 18.03 3.61 15.60
CA LYS A 110 19.03 2.66 16.09
C LYS A 110 18.61 1.20 15.90
N GLU A 111 17.30 0.93 15.84
CA GLU A 111 16.70 -0.39 15.65
C GLU A 111 15.42 -0.27 14.79
N GLY A 112 15.18 -1.27 13.91
CA GLY A 112 14.07 -1.30 12.96
C GLY A 112 14.41 -0.69 11.59
N GLY A 113 13.81 -1.18 10.51
CA GLY A 113 14.13 -0.79 9.12
C GLY A 113 13.84 0.70 8.83
N ALA A 114 14.48 1.29 7.82
CA ALA A 114 14.33 2.72 7.50
C ALA A 114 12.84 3.12 7.24
N PRO A 115 12.39 4.29 7.72
CA PRO A 115 11.07 4.83 7.38
C PRO A 115 10.90 5.07 5.88
N MET A 116 9.74 4.75 5.33
CA MET A 116 9.42 4.94 3.91
C MET A 116 8.64 6.24 3.68
N ILE A 117 8.67 6.76 2.44
CA ILE A 117 7.84 7.90 2.03
C ILE A 117 6.36 7.59 2.35
N GLY A 118 5.67 8.56 2.97
CA GLY A 118 4.29 8.45 3.43
C GLY A 118 4.12 7.84 4.82
N ASP A 119 5.19 7.39 5.49
CA ASP A 119 5.09 6.92 6.87
C ASP A 119 4.80 8.08 7.82
N ARG A 120 3.83 7.87 8.72
CA ARG A 120 3.45 8.83 9.77
C ARG A 120 4.10 8.45 11.08
N LEU A 121 4.77 9.41 11.72
CA LEU A 121 5.60 9.17 12.89
C LEU A 121 5.25 10.16 14.00
N LEU A 122 5.23 9.69 15.24
CA LEU A 122 5.34 10.56 16.40
C LEU A 122 6.84 10.74 16.70
N ALA A 123 7.34 11.96 16.58
CA ALA A 123 8.76 12.25 16.70
C ALA A 123 9.03 13.38 17.69
N ARG A 124 10.20 13.33 18.33
CA ARG A 124 10.73 14.41 19.15
C ARG A 124 11.57 15.34 18.27
N MET A 125 11.24 16.62 18.28
CA MET A 125 11.91 17.66 17.51
C MET A 125 13.03 18.30 18.31
N THR A 126 14.18 18.50 17.69
CA THR A 126 15.29 19.32 18.21
C THR A 126 15.60 20.40 17.18
N LYS A 127 15.49 21.67 17.55
CA LYS A 127 15.70 22.78 16.60
C LYS A 127 17.19 23.00 16.33
N HIS A 128 17.57 23.05 15.06
CA HIS A 128 18.93 23.34 14.60
C HIS A 128 18.88 24.44 13.52
N GLY A 129 19.14 25.69 13.93
CA GLY A 129 19.03 26.84 13.02
C GLY A 129 17.61 27.01 12.47
N ASN A 130 17.46 26.87 11.15
CA ASN A 130 16.18 26.95 10.44
C ASN A 130 15.52 25.58 10.17
N SER A 131 16.14 24.49 10.58
CA SER A 131 15.61 23.14 10.44
C SER A 131 15.39 22.47 11.79
N TYR A 132 14.76 21.30 11.74
CA TYR A 132 14.52 20.45 12.91
C TYR A 132 15.11 19.07 12.67
N GLU A 133 15.79 18.52 13.67
CA GLU A 133 16.10 17.11 13.73
C GLU A 133 14.95 16.36 14.42
N ALA A 134 14.49 15.28 13.81
CA ALA A 134 13.43 14.42 14.31
C ALA A 134 14.01 13.09 14.80
N ARG A 135 13.80 12.77 16.08
CA ARG A 135 14.04 11.43 16.62
C ARG A 135 12.72 10.69 16.79
N ILE A 136 12.61 9.52 16.16
CA ILE A 136 11.40 8.69 16.21
C ILE A 136 11.11 8.26 17.64
N ILE A 137 9.93 8.61 18.16
CA ILE A 137 9.42 8.08 19.42
C ILE A 137 8.60 6.83 19.14
N ARG A 138 7.70 6.91 18.16
CA ARG A 138 6.80 5.81 17.79
C ARG A 138 6.42 5.92 16.32
N ARG A 139 6.48 4.80 15.60
CA ARG A 139 5.87 4.70 14.26
C ARG A 139 4.37 4.59 14.42
N LEU A 140 3.63 5.41 13.70
CA LEU A 140 2.21 5.18 13.56
C LEU A 140 2.03 4.22 12.40
N GLU A 141 1.18 3.22 12.61
CA GLU A 141 0.70 2.39 11.51
C GLU A 141 0.16 3.34 10.43
N ARG A 142 0.52 3.09 9.17
CA ARG A 142 -0.14 3.78 8.05
C ARG A 142 -1.64 3.67 8.30
N GLU A 143 -2.38 4.75 8.05
CA GLU A 143 -3.83 4.67 7.89
C GLU A 143 -4.14 3.88 6.59
N THR A 144 -3.64 2.65 6.46
CA THR A 144 -4.55 1.58 6.08
C THR A 144 -5.61 1.57 7.14
N THR A 145 -6.72 2.28 6.90
CA THR A 145 -7.97 2.04 7.58
C THR A 145 -8.08 0.53 7.73
N THR A 146 -7.92 0.01 8.95
CA THR A 146 -8.02 -1.43 9.20
C THR A 146 -9.51 -1.73 9.10
N ARG A 147 -9.99 -1.82 7.85
CA ARG A 147 -11.36 -2.17 7.54
C ARG A 147 -11.51 -3.59 8.03
N LEU A 148 -12.34 -3.75 9.06
CA LEU A 148 -12.68 -5.04 9.62
C LEU A 148 -13.67 -5.69 8.67
N ILE A 149 -13.27 -6.79 8.04
CA ILE A 149 -14.16 -7.56 7.20
C ILE A 149 -14.83 -8.65 8.05
N GLY A 150 -16.16 -8.69 7.99
CA GLY A 150 -16.94 -9.65 8.76
C GLY A 150 -18.34 -9.86 8.20
N VAL A 151 -18.99 -10.89 8.72
CA VAL A 151 -20.38 -11.23 8.38
C VAL A 151 -21.32 -10.57 9.37
N LEU A 152 -22.32 -9.84 8.88
CA LEU A 152 -23.37 -9.30 9.71
C LEU A 152 -24.32 -10.39 10.19
N ARG A 153 -24.49 -10.48 11.50
CA ARG A 153 -25.46 -11.34 12.16
C ARG A 153 -26.39 -10.47 12.98
N ASP A 154 -27.68 -10.59 12.71
CA ASP A 154 -28.74 -10.08 13.58
C ASP A 154 -29.29 -11.23 14.41
N ALA A 155 -29.30 -11.06 15.73
CA ALA A 155 -29.90 -12.01 16.66
C ALA A 155 -30.81 -11.26 17.64
N PRO A 156 -32.04 -11.75 17.90
CA PRO A 156 -33.02 -11.05 18.72
C PRO A 156 -32.54 -10.64 20.12
N ALA A 157 -31.63 -11.42 20.71
CA ALA A 157 -31.12 -11.20 22.07
C ALA A 157 -29.91 -10.27 22.15
N THR A 158 -29.09 -10.18 21.10
CA THR A 158 -27.79 -9.47 21.12
C THR A 158 -27.71 -8.30 20.14
N GLY A 159 -28.71 -8.15 19.26
CA GLY A 159 -28.72 -7.15 18.19
C GLY A 159 -27.71 -7.47 17.09
N TRP A 160 -27.34 -6.44 16.32
CA TRP A 160 -26.44 -6.57 15.17
C TRP A 160 -24.98 -6.73 15.59
N ARG A 161 -24.35 -7.76 15.04
CA ARG A 161 -22.96 -8.16 15.28
C ARG A 161 -22.22 -8.25 13.96
N LEU A 162 -20.99 -7.76 13.93
CA LEU A 162 -20.01 -8.09 12.91
C LEU A 162 -19.15 -9.23 13.44
N VAL A 163 -19.29 -10.39 12.83
CA VAL A 163 -18.55 -11.60 13.18
C VAL A 163 -17.34 -11.72 12.23
N PRO A 164 -16.09 -11.82 12.74
CA PRO A 164 -14.92 -12.01 11.89
C PRO A 164 -15.04 -13.26 11.03
N ILE A 165 -14.48 -13.21 9.83
CA ILE A 165 -14.45 -14.39 8.95
C ILE A 165 -13.39 -15.39 9.41
N ASN A 166 -12.23 -14.85 9.81
CA ASN A 166 -11.14 -15.64 10.34
C ASN A 166 -11.54 -16.26 11.69
N LYS A 167 -11.72 -17.58 11.74
CA LYS A 167 -12.10 -18.31 12.97
C LYS A 167 -11.09 -18.18 14.11
N LYS A 168 -9.84 -17.76 13.84
CA LYS A 168 -8.84 -17.47 14.88
C LYS A 168 -9.14 -16.15 15.59
N GLU A 169 -9.79 -15.21 14.90
CA GLU A 169 -10.27 -13.95 15.47
C GLU A 169 -11.62 -14.19 16.16
N ARG A 170 -11.60 -14.11 17.49
CA ARG A 170 -12.80 -14.32 18.31
C ARG A 170 -13.50 -13.02 18.69
N THR A 171 -12.93 -11.88 18.32
CA THR A 171 -13.44 -10.56 18.71
C THR A 171 -14.54 -10.14 17.74
N GLU A 172 -15.79 -10.19 18.19
CA GLU A 172 -16.90 -9.66 17.39
C GLU A 172 -17.34 -8.25 17.87
N TYR A 173 -17.82 -7.47 16.91
CA TYR A 173 -18.10 -6.04 17.08
C TYR A 173 -19.60 -5.77 17.00
N ALA A 174 -20.08 -4.74 17.68
CA ALA A 174 -21.50 -4.39 17.71
C ALA A 174 -21.80 -3.19 16.79
N LEU A 175 -23.01 -3.20 16.21
CA LEU A 175 -23.49 -2.15 15.32
C LEU A 175 -24.88 -1.68 15.78
N ASP A 176 -25.11 -0.36 15.69
CA ASP A 176 -26.47 0.17 15.77
C ASP A 176 -27.17 0.01 14.42
N LYS A 177 -28.51 -0.01 14.41
CA LYS A 177 -29.29 -0.06 13.16
C LYS A 177 -28.95 1.07 12.19
N SER A 178 -28.60 2.25 12.70
CA SER A 178 -28.17 3.39 11.88
C SER A 178 -26.80 3.20 11.22
N ASP A 179 -25.97 2.31 11.79
CA ASP A 179 -24.59 2.06 11.36
C ASP A 179 -24.49 0.91 10.33
N LEU A 180 -25.62 0.32 9.92
CA LEU A 180 -25.67 -0.80 8.98
C LEU A 180 -25.49 -0.38 7.51
N ALA A 181 -25.66 0.90 7.18
CA ALA A 181 -25.65 1.41 5.80
C ALA A 181 -26.56 0.59 4.84
N GLY A 182 -27.70 0.10 5.35
CA GLY A 182 -28.65 -0.72 4.59
C GLY A 182 -28.26 -2.18 4.38
N ALA A 183 -27.14 -2.63 4.98
CA ALA A 183 -26.73 -4.03 4.95
C ALA A 183 -27.68 -4.95 5.74
N LYS A 184 -27.79 -6.20 5.29
CA LYS A 184 -28.75 -7.19 5.81
C LYS A 184 -28.05 -8.31 6.59
N HIS A 185 -28.85 -9.16 7.23
CA HIS A 185 -28.38 -10.37 7.89
C HIS A 185 -27.67 -11.28 6.87
N ASN A 186 -26.58 -11.92 7.27
CA ASN A 186 -25.74 -12.81 6.46
C ASN A 186 -25.03 -12.12 5.27
N GLU A 187 -24.92 -10.79 5.31
CA GLU A 187 -24.16 -10.02 4.33
C GLU A 187 -22.73 -9.81 4.83
N LEU A 188 -21.76 -9.97 3.93
CA LEU A 188 -20.37 -9.62 4.17
C LEU A 188 -20.18 -8.11 3.96
N VAL A 189 -19.53 -7.47 4.92
CA VAL A 189 -19.31 -6.02 4.92
C VAL A 189 -17.89 -5.68 5.36
N ALA A 190 -17.40 -4.55 4.88
CA ALA A 190 -16.23 -3.90 5.46
C ALA A 190 -16.71 -2.82 6.44
N ALA A 191 -16.12 -2.80 7.64
CA ALA A 191 -16.52 -1.92 8.72
C ALA A 191 -15.32 -1.20 9.33
N GLU A 192 -15.56 0.01 9.84
CA GLU A 192 -14.55 0.80 10.55
C GLU A 192 -14.86 0.85 12.05
N PRO A 193 -13.82 0.83 12.92
CA PRO A 193 -14.00 1.08 14.34
C PRO A 193 -14.72 2.40 14.62
N LYS A 194 -15.69 2.36 15.54
CA LYS A 194 -16.43 3.53 16.04
C LYS A 194 -16.23 3.64 17.54
N ALA A 195 -16.14 4.86 18.05
CA ALA A 195 -15.97 5.08 19.48
C ALA A 195 -17.16 4.53 20.28
N GLY A 196 -16.86 3.93 21.44
CA GLY A 196 -17.86 3.41 22.38
C GLY A 196 -18.02 1.89 22.37
N ARG A 197 -18.94 1.41 23.21
CA ARG A 197 -19.27 -0.02 23.36
C ARG A 197 -20.77 -0.24 23.44
N ILE A 198 -21.25 -1.38 22.96
CA ILE A 198 -22.63 -1.85 23.10
C ILE A 198 -22.58 -3.26 23.68
N ALA A 199 -23.30 -3.50 24.77
CA ALA A 199 -23.33 -4.80 25.46
C ALA A 199 -21.93 -5.41 25.71
N GLY A 200 -20.94 -4.57 26.01
CA GLY A 200 -19.55 -5.00 26.27
C GLY A 200 -18.63 -5.08 25.05
N PHE A 201 -19.17 -4.99 23.83
CA PHE A 201 -18.40 -5.11 22.60
C PHE A 201 -18.03 -3.76 22.00
N SER A 202 -16.85 -3.68 21.37
CA SER A 202 -16.43 -2.51 20.60
C SER A 202 -17.39 -2.24 19.44
N ARG A 203 -17.62 -0.96 19.15
CA ARG A 203 -18.50 -0.54 18.07
C ARG A 203 -17.79 -0.46 16.73
N VAL A 204 -18.53 -0.73 15.67
CA VAL A 204 -18.11 -0.48 14.29
C VAL A 204 -19.26 0.13 13.48
N LYS A 205 -18.94 0.73 12.34
CA LYS A 205 -19.91 1.16 11.33
C LYS A 205 -19.60 0.50 9.99
N VAL A 206 -20.63 0.10 9.25
CA VAL A 206 -20.45 -0.38 7.88
C VAL A 206 -20.02 0.80 7.01
N VAL A 207 -18.95 0.59 6.24
CA VAL A 207 -18.49 1.55 5.22
C VAL A 207 -18.65 1.01 3.82
N GLU A 208 -18.73 -0.32 3.67
CA GLU A 208 -18.84 -0.97 2.37
C GLU A 208 -19.64 -2.28 2.49
N ARG A 209 -20.55 -2.50 1.54
CA ARG A 209 -21.33 -3.73 1.41
C ARG A 209 -20.69 -4.58 0.33
N ILE A 210 -20.09 -5.70 0.74
CA ILE A 210 -19.34 -6.57 -0.18
C ILE A 210 -20.31 -7.51 -0.91
N GLY A 211 -21.25 -8.12 -0.17
CA GLY A 211 -22.31 -8.93 -0.76
C GLY A 211 -22.79 -10.07 0.14
N SER A 212 -23.77 -10.84 -0.33
CA SER A 212 -24.29 -12.01 0.41
C SER A 212 -23.22 -13.09 0.55
N MET A 213 -23.14 -13.75 1.72
CA MET A 213 -22.30 -14.93 1.93
C MET A 213 -22.63 -16.11 1.00
N ASP A 214 -23.83 -16.14 0.43
CA ASP A 214 -24.29 -17.19 -0.49
C ASP A 214 -23.80 -16.98 -1.93
N SER A 215 -23.11 -15.86 -2.19
CA SER A 215 -22.55 -15.53 -3.51
C SER A 215 -21.14 -16.11 -3.68
N PRO A 216 -20.83 -16.83 -4.78
CA PRO A 216 -19.47 -17.26 -5.10
C PRO A 216 -18.44 -16.12 -5.07
N LYS A 217 -18.83 -14.92 -5.52
CA LYS A 217 -17.97 -13.72 -5.52
C LYS A 217 -17.53 -13.33 -4.11
N THR A 218 -18.40 -13.48 -3.13
CA THR A 218 -18.11 -13.14 -1.73
C THR A 218 -17.10 -14.11 -1.12
N ILE A 219 -17.19 -15.40 -1.47
CA ILE A 219 -16.25 -16.43 -1.02
C ILE A 219 -14.83 -16.12 -1.53
N SER A 220 -14.69 -15.74 -2.81
CA SER A 220 -13.39 -15.35 -3.37
C SER A 220 -12.81 -14.12 -2.66
N LEU A 221 -13.63 -13.09 -2.41
CA LEU A 221 -13.19 -11.88 -1.70
C LEU A 221 -12.74 -12.15 -0.26
N ILE A 222 -13.42 -13.05 0.43
CA ILE A 222 -13.00 -13.56 1.75
C ILE A 222 -11.63 -14.20 1.65
N ALA A 223 -11.45 -15.14 0.71
CA ALA A 223 -10.21 -15.88 0.57
C ALA A 223 -9.03 -14.95 0.24
N ILE A 224 -9.26 -13.97 -0.64
CA ILE A 224 -8.29 -12.92 -0.99
C ILE A 224 -7.87 -12.14 0.26
N HIS A 225 -8.84 -11.67 1.06
CA HIS A 225 -8.56 -10.90 2.26
C HIS A 225 -7.86 -11.73 3.34
N ASP A 226 -8.38 -12.92 3.66
CA ASP A 226 -7.86 -13.78 4.73
C ASP A 226 -6.42 -14.26 4.46
N HIS A 227 -6.04 -14.40 3.19
CA HIS A 227 -4.67 -14.75 2.79
C HIS A 227 -3.80 -13.52 2.49
N GLY A 228 -4.33 -12.30 2.64
CA GLY A 228 -3.58 -11.07 2.40
C GLY A 228 -3.11 -10.91 0.94
N ILE A 229 -3.87 -11.44 -0.02
CA ILE A 229 -3.53 -11.37 -1.44
C ILE A 229 -3.69 -9.90 -1.91
N PRO A 230 -2.62 -9.25 -2.41
CA PRO A 230 -2.67 -7.84 -2.81
C PRO A 230 -3.54 -7.67 -4.07
N THR A 231 -4.63 -6.92 -3.95
CA THR A 231 -5.57 -6.68 -5.07
C THR A 231 -5.28 -5.41 -5.85
N GLU A 232 -4.66 -4.41 -5.22
CA GLU A 232 -4.43 -3.10 -5.81
C GLU A 232 -2.96 -2.92 -6.21
N PHE A 233 -2.74 -2.35 -7.39
CA PHE A 233 -1.40 -1.98 -7.85
C PHE A 233 -1.04 -0.57 -7.34
N PRO A 234 0.18 -0.35 -6.83
CA PRO A 234 0.67 1.00 -6.55
C PRO A 234 0.66 1.88 -7.80
N GLN A 235 0.45 3.19 -7.64
CA GLN A 235 0.39 4.13 -8.77
C GLN A 235 1.64 4.08 -9.65
N SER A 236 2.83 3.95 -9.05
CA SER A 236 4.10 3.82 -9.78
C SER A 236 4.13 2.62 -10.73
N VAL A 237 3.46 1.52 -10.38
CA VAL A 237 3.37 0.31 -11.21
C VAL A 237 2.43 0.54 -12.39
N ILE A 238 1.31 1.22 -12.14
CA ILE A 238 0.35 1.59 -13.19
C ILE A 238 0.98 2.56 -14.19
N ASP A 239 1.73 3.55 -13.70
CA ASP A 239 2.39 4.54 -14.56
C ASP A 239 3.47 3.89 -15.43
N GLU A 240 4.27 2.98 -14.86
CA GLU A 240 5.29 2.21 -15.61
C GLU A 240 4.65 1.31 -16.68
N ALA A 241 3.57 0.59 -16.35
CA ALA A 241 2.86 -0.25 -17.31
C ALA A 241 2.23 0.56 -18.46
N LYS A 242 1.68 1.75 -18.18
CA LYS A 242 1.10 2.63 -19.21
C LYS A 242 2.13 3.31 -20.10
N ALA A 243 3.35 3.49 -19.60
CA ALA A 243 4.46 4.04 -20.36
C ALA A 243 5.15 2.99 -21.26
N ALA A 244 4.81 1.71 -21.11
CA ALA A 244 5.39 0.64 -21.92
C ALA A 244 4.96 0.76 -23.40
N GLU A 245 5.94 0.70 -24.30
CA GLU A 245 5.70 0.81 -25.73
C GLU A 245 5.83 -0.55 -26.44
N PRO A 246 5.15 -0.75 -27.58
CA PRO A 246 5.39 -1.90 -28.43
C PRO A 246 6.86 -1.98 -28.85
N ILE A 247 7.40 -3.20 -28.90
CA ILE A 247 8.82 -3.38 -29.15
C ILE A 247 9.23 -3.07 -30.59
N THR A 248 10.48 -2.64 -30.75
CA THR A 248 11.13 -2.53 -32.05
C THR A 248 11.93 -3.81 -32.38
N PRO A 249 11.95 -4.31 -33.64
CA PRO A 249 12.56 -5.61 -33.97
C PRO A 249 14.11 -5.69 -33.86
N GLN A 250 14.79 -4.59 -33.56
CA GLN A 250 16.25 -4.52 -33.58
C GLN A 250 16.88 -5.45 -32.53
N GLY A 251 17.94 -6.16 -32.93
CA GLY A 251 18.65 -7.10 -32.05
C GLY A 251 17.90 -8.41 -31.78
N ARG A 252 16.78 -8.66 -32.47
CA ARG A 252 15.97 -9.88 -32.34
C ARG A 252 15.97 -10.68 -33.63
N THR A 253 15.85 -12.00 -33.50
CA THR A 253 15.62 -12.89 -34.65
C THR A 253 14.19 -12.67 -35.18
N ASP A 254 14.04 -12.48 -36.49
CA ASP A 254 12.72 -12.36 -37.10
C ASP A 254 12.12 -13.74 -37.37
N LEU A 255 11.04 -14.07 -36.67
CA LEU A 255 10.28 -15.32 -36.84
C LEU A 255 8.86 -15.06 -37.35
N ARG A 256 8.55 -13.86 -37.84
CA ARG A 256 7.18 -13.49 -38.27
C ARG A 256 6.67 -14.29 -39.47
N ALA A 257 7.57 -14.87 -40.25
CA ALA A 257 7.23 -15.78 -41.35
C ALA A 257 7.02 -17.23 -40.91
N VAL A 258 7.38 -17.58 -39.66
CA VAL A 258 7.15 -18.92 -39.12
C VAL A 258 5.71 -18.98 -38.58
N PRO A 259 4.90 -19.97 -38.99
CA PRO A 259 3.50 -20.04 -38.58
C PRO A 259 3.35 -20.62 -37.17
N LEU A 260 3.87 -19.89 -36.18
CA LEU A 260 3.68 -20.19 -34.75
C LEU A 260 2.21 -20.03 -34.38
N VAL A 261 1.67 -20.92 -33.55
CA VAL A 261 0.28 -20.87 -33.07
C VAL A 261 0.24 -20.90 -31.55
N THR A 262 -0.80 -20.31 -30.96
CA THR A 262 -1.10 -20.44 -29.52
C THR A 262 -2.26 -21.44 -29.34
N ILE A 263 -2.25 -22.20 -28.24
CA ILE A 263 -3.27 -23.22 -27.95
C ILE A 263 -3.72 -23.11 -26.50
N ASP A 264 -4.90 -22.53 -26.29
CA ASP A 264 -5.35 -22.11 -24.95
C ASP A 264 -6.84 -22.43 -24.72
N PRO A 265 -7.34 -22.34 -23.47
CA PRO A 265 -8.77 -22.28 -23.20
C PRO A 265 -9.46 -21.11 -23.95
N PRO A 266 -10.75 -21.24 -24.29
CA PRO A 266 -11.47 -20.19 -25.04
C PRO A 266 -11.56 -18.85 -24.31
N ASP A 267 -11.51 -18.86 -22.98
CA ASP A 267 -11.59 -17.71 -22.09
C ASP A 267 -10.22 -17.11 -21.70
N ALA A 268 -9.11 -17.70 -22.16
CA ALA A 268 -7.77 -17.15 -21.96
C ALA A 268 -7.62 -15.80 -22.66
N ARG A 269 -7.01 -14.84 -21.94
CA ARG A 269 -6.75 -13.45 -22.42
C ARG A 269 -5.25 -13.18 -22.57
N ASP A 270 -4.48 -13.74 -21.66
CA ASP A 270 -3.04 -13.87 -21.69
C ASP A 270 -2.64 -15.13 -22.45
N HIS A 271 -1.74 -14.98 -23.41
CA HIS A 271 -1.22 -16.04 -24.26
C HIS A 271 0.29 -16.03 -24.10
N ASP A 272 0.78 -16.91 -23.22
CA ASP A 272 2.18 -16.87 -22.78
C ASP A 272 3.10 -17.67 -23.69
N ASP A 273 2.60 -18.71 -24.35
CA ASP A 273 3.37 -19.59 -25.20
C ASP A 273 2.77 -19.77 -26.61
N ALA A 274 3.66 -19.94 -27.58
CA ALA A 274 3.34 -20.33 -28.94
C ALA A 274 4.30 -21.42 -29.43
N VAL A 275 3.78 -22.31 -30.27
CA VAL A 275 4.51 -23.50 -30.72
C VAL A 275 4.52 -23.62 -32.23
N TRP A 276 5.59 -24.21 -32.75
CA TRP A 276 5.70 -24.66 -34.14
C TRP A 276 6.60 -25.89 -34.20
N ALA A 277 6.28 -26.83 -35.08
CA ALA A 277 7.14 -27.95 -35.40
C ALA A 277 7.18 -28.17 -36.91
N GLY A 278 8.34 -28.51 -37.45
CA GLY A 278 8.53 -28.81 -38.87
C GLY A 278 9.76 -29.69 -39.12
N PRO A 279 9.97 -30.11 -40.38
CA PRO A 279 11.13 -30.93 -40.73
C PRO A 279 12.45 -30.18 -40.50
N ASP A 280 13.49 -30.93 -40.18
CA ASP A 280 14.87 -30.43 -40.19
C ASP A 280 15.48 -30.66 -41.58
N ASP A 281 15.79 -29.57 -42.29
CA ASP A 281 16.36 -29.61 -43.65
C ASP A 281 17.86 -29.99 -43.67
N ASP A 282 18.48 -30.17 -42.49
CA ASP A 282 19.88 -30.61 -42.38
C ASP A 282 20.05 -32.05 -42.93
N PRO A 283 20.87 -32.26 -43.98
CA PRO A 283 21.10 -33.59 -44.54
C PRO A 283 21.68 -34.60 -43.54
N SER A 284 22.37 -34.13 -42.50
CA SER A 284 22.91 -34.96 -41.40
C SER A 284 21.84 -35.37 -40.37
N ASN A 285 20.61 -34.87 -40.52
CA ASN A 285 19.46 -35.18 -39.68
C ASN A 285 18.24 -35.59 -40.50
N SER A 286 18.43 -36.47 -41.50
CA SER A 286 17.34 -36.95 -42.35
C SER A 286 16.14 -37.49 -41.56
N GLY A 287 14.97 -36.90 -41.79
CA GLY A 287 13.72 -37.23 -41.08
C GLY A 287 13.65 -36.68 -39.64
N GLY A 288 14.58 -35.80 -39.26
CA GLY A 288 14.54 -35.06 -38.01
C GLY A 288 13.57 -33.89 -38.05
N HIS A 289 13.41 -33.24 -36.89
CA HIS A 289 12.42 -32.20 -36.68
C HIS A 289 13.03 -31.00 -35.95
N ILE A 290 12.58 -29.81 -36.30
CA ILE A 290 12.81 -28.58 -35.55
C ILE A 290 11.52 -28.25 -34.80
N VAL A 291 11.63 -28.02 -33.50
CA VAL A 291 10.53 -27.55 -32.65
C VAL A 291 10.90 -26.19 -32.07
N LEU A 292 9.98 -25.24 -32.17
CA LEU A 292 10.08 -23.92 -31.57
C LEU A 292 9.04 -23.80 -30.47
N VAL A 293 9.49 -23.41 -29.29
CA VAL A 293 8.61 -22.94 -28.20
C VAL A 293 8.97 -21.48 -27.97
N ALA A 294 8.04 -20.58 -28.25
CA ALA A 294 8.17 -19.15 -28.06
C ALA A 294 7.38 -18.73 -26.83
N ILE A 295 8.05 -18.11 -25.85
CA ILE A 295 7.46 -17.61 -24.62
C ILE A 295 7.44 -16.08 -24.66
N ALA A 296 6.35 -15.45 -24.24
CA ALA A 296 6.23 -14.00 -24.08
C ALA A 296 7.45 -13.41 -23.33
N ASP A 297 8.10 -12.39 -23.89
CA ASP A 297 9.29 -11.79 -23.29
C ASP A 297 8.92 -10.74 -22.23
N VAL A 298 8.30 -11.18 -21.13
CA VAL A 298 7.89 -10.32 -20.01
C VAL A 298 9.08 -9.55 -19.43
N ALA A 299 10.26 -10.17 -19.39
CA ALA A 299 11.50 -9.57 -18.92
C ALA A 299 12.01 -8.39 -19.77
N HIS A 300 11.39 -8.13 -20.93
CA HIS A 300 11.61 -6.90 -21.67
C HIS A 300 10.95 -5.69 -20.98
N TYR A 301 9.77 -5.89 -20.42
CA TYR A 301 8.97 -4.84 -19.78
C TYR A 301 9.24 -4.76 -18.26
N VAL A 302 9.40 -5.90 -17.61
CA VAL A 302 9.66 -6.00 -16.18
C VAL A 302 11.18 -6.11 -15.99
N THR A 303 11.83 -4.99 -15.70
CA THR A 303 13.31 -4.92 -15.59
C THR A 303 13.76 -4.93 -14.12
N PRO A 304 14.94 -5.49 -13.80
CA PRO A 304 15.38 -5.60 -12.41
C PRO A 304 15.38 -4.26 -11.66
N GLY A 305 14.73 -4.25 -10.49
CA GLY A 305 14.63 -3.07 -9.63
C GLY A 305 13.56 -2.05 -10.03
N SER A 306 12.78 -2.29 -11.09
CA SER A 306 11.67 -1.43 -11.47
C SER A 306 10.47 -1.57 -10.54
N ALA A 307 9.48 -0.66 -10.63
CA ALA A 307 8.29 -0.76 -9.78
C ALA A 307 7.47 -2.00 -10.13
N LEU A 308 7.41 -2.36 -11.42
CA LEU A 308 6.85 -3.61 -11.90
C LEU A 308 7.55 -4.84 -11.30
N ASP A 309 8.89 -4.86 -11.27
CA ASP A 309 9.66 -5.99 -10.73
C ASP A 309 9.42 -6.18 -9.23
N ILE A 310 9.48 -5.09 -8.46
CA ILE A 310 9.25 -5.12 -7.01
C ILE A 310 7.83 -5.61 -6.68
N GLU A 311 6.81 -5.13 -7.41
CA GLU A 311 5.43 -5.56 -7.17
C GLU A 311 5.17 -6.98 -7.68
N ALA A 312 5.77 -7.39 -8.80
CA ALA A 312 5.70 -8.77 -9.29
C ALA A 312 6.33 -9.75 -8.30
N LEU A 313 7.49 -9.41 -7.71
CA LEU A 313 8.14 -10.21 -6.67
C LEU A 313 7.27 -10.36 -5.42
N LYS A 314 6.60 -9.27 -5.01
CA LYS A 314 5.67 -9.27 -3.86
C LYS A 314 4.42 -10.13 -4.12
N ARG A 315 3.90 -10.12 -5.35
CA ARG A 315 2.74 -10.92 -5.76
C ARG A 315 3.09 -12.38 -5.98
N GLY A 316 4.24 -12.66 -6.58
CA GLY A 316 4.79 -14.00 -6.87
C GLY A 316 4.06 -14.78 -7.96
N ASN A 317 2.73 -14.72 -8.03
CA ASN A 317 1.91 -15.33 -9.06
C ASN A 317 0.58 -14.57 -9.28
N SER A 318 -0.12 -14.92 -10.35
CA SER A 318 -1.54 -14.58 -10.52
C SER A 318 -2.39 -15.61 -9.76
N ALA A 319 -3.33 -15.14 -8.94
CA ALA A 319 -4.24 -16.00 -8.18
C ALA A 319 -5.58 -16.16 -8.91
N TYR A 320 -5.92 -17.39 -9.29
CA TYR A 320 -7.13 -17.73 -10.03
C TYR A 320 -8.25 -18.19 -9.09
N PHE A 321 -9.41 -17.53 -9.18
CA PHE A 321 -10.63 -17.84 -8.46
C PHE A 321 -11.76 -18.19 -9.44
N PRO A 322 -12.82 -18.89 -9.00
CA PRO A 322 -13.92 -19.27 -9.88
C PRO A 322 -14.59 -18.10 -10.64
N ASP A 323 -14.59 -16.90 -10.08
CA ASP A 323 -15.23 -15.70 -10.65
C ASP A 323 -14.25 -14.61 -11.11
N ARG A 324 -12.94 -14.73 -10.84
CA ARG A 324 -11.96 -13.67 -11.09
C ARG A 324 -10.52 -14.15 -11.06
N VAL A 325 -9.62 -13.29 -11.52
CA VAL A 325 -8.18 -13.43 -11.36
C VAL A 325 -7.66 -12.21 -10.60
N VAL A 326 -6.75 -12.42 -9.65
CA VAL A 326 -5.90 -11.35 -9.10
C VAL A 326 -4.56 -11.42 -9.82
N PRO A 327 -4.29 -10.53 -10.78
CA PRO A 327 -3.16 -10.71 -11.67
C PRO A 327 -1.84 -10.30 -11.01
N MET A 328 -0.75 -10.94 -11.42
CA MET A 328 0.61 -10.58 -11.02
C MET A 328 1.06 -9.24 -11.62
N LEU A 329 0.67 -8.98 -12.87
CA LEU A 329 1.04 -7.78 -13.63
C LEU A 329 -0.23 -7.00 -14.04
N PRO A 330 -0.11 -5.68 -14.28
CA PRO A 330 -1.21 -4.90 -14.85
C PRO A 330 -1.73 -5.47 -16.17
N GLU A 331 -3.00 -5.21 -16.50
CA GLU A 331 -3.68 -5.75 -17.68
C GLU A 331 -3.04 -5.24 -18.98
N GLU A 332 -2.55 -4.00 -18.99
CA GLU A 332 -1.84 -3.38 -20.10
C GLU A 332 -0.61 -4.18 -20.55
N LEU A 333 0.03 -4.90 -19.61
CA LEU A 333 1.16 -5.78 -19.92
C LEU A 333 0.70 -7.21 -20.18
N SER A 334 0.02 -7.82 -19.20
CA SER A 334 -0.33 -9.25 -19.24
C SER A 334 -1.25 -9.61 -20.40
N ALA A 335 -2.32 -8.84 -20.62
CA ALA A 335 -3.34 -9.14 -21.63
C ALA A 335 -3.11 -8.40 -22.96
N ASP A 336 -2.06 -7.58 -23.08
CA ASP A 336 -1.75 -6.88 -24.32
C ASP A 336 -0.30 -6.99 -24.79
N LEU A 337 0.62 -6.24 -24.20
CA LEU A 337 1.98 -6.12 -24.73
C LEU A 337 2.79 -7.42 -24.65
N CYS A 338 2.55 -8.24 -23.62
CA CYS A 338 3.20 -9.55 -23.47
C CYS A 338 2.44 -10.67 -24.19
N SER A 339 1.10 -10.60 -24.25
CA SER A 339 0.27 -11.66 -24.84
C SER A 339 0.57 -11.84 -26.33
N LEU A 340 0.83 -13.09 -26.74
CA LEU A 340 1.16 -13.52 -28.10
C LEU A 340 -0.08 -13.54 -29.04
N LYS A 341 -0.77 -12.40 -29.15
CA LYS A 341 -2.02 -12.23 -29.91
C LYS A 341 -1.85 -12.61 -31.39
N GLU A 342 -2.90 -13.23 -31.92
CA GLU A 342 -3.02 -13.56 -33.35
C GLU A 342 -2.83 -12.32 -34.24
N GLY A 343 -1.98 -12.44 -35.25
CA GLY A 343 -1.75 -11.40 -36.25
C GLY A 343 -0.92 -10.20 -35.77
N VAL A 344 -0.46 -10.18 -34.52
CA VAL A 344 0.28 -9.06 -33.94
C VAL A 344 1.75 -9.41 -33.70
N ASP A 345 2.65 -8.47 -34.02
CA ASP A 345 4.08 -8.62 -33.75
C ASP A 345 4.34 -8.54 -32.24
N ARG A 346 4.99 -9.58 -31.68
CA ARG A 346 5.25 -9.70 -30.25
C ARG A 346 6.67 -10.18 -29.95
N PRO A 347 7.34 -9.63 -28.93
CA PRO A 347 8.64 -10.12 -28.50
C PRO A 347 8.49 -11.46 -27.76
N CYS A 348 9.39 -12.38 -28.06
CA CYS A 348 9.45 -13.66 -27.39
C CYS A 348 10.88 -14.11 -27.10
N LEU A 349 11.00 -14.98 -26.10
CA LEU A 349 12.14 -15.84 -25.83
C LEU A 349 11.84 -17.20 -26.44
N VAL A 350 12.70 -17.68 -27.33
CA VAL A 350 12.44 -18.90 -28.09
C VAL A 350 13.45 -19.97 -27.73
N ALA A 351 12.95 -21.14 -27.36
CA ALA A 351 13.71 -22.38 -27.34
C ALA A 351 13.57 -23.08 -28.70
N ARG A 352 14.61 -23.01 -29.53
CA ARG A 352 14.70 -23.81 -30.76
C ARG A 352 15.38 -25.13 -30.44
N MET A 353 14.66 -26.22 -30.61
CA MET A 353 15.13 -27.59 -30.34
C MET A 353 15.20 -28.39 -31.64
N VAL A 354 16.20 -29.25 -31.75
CA VAL A 354 16.37 -30.18 -32.87
C VAL A 354 16.24 -31.60 -32.35
N PHE A 355 15.39 -32.38 -32.99
CA PHE A 355 15.14 -33.78 -32.69
C PHE A 355 15.51 -34.65 -33.89
N ASP A 356 15.96 -35.88 -33.63
CA ASP A 356 16.10 -36.89 -34.69
C ASP A 356 14.73 -37.50 -35.07
N ARG A 357 14.74 -38.42 -36.04
CA ARG A 357 13.53 -39.11 -36.52
C ARG A 357 12.82 -39.93 -35.43
N SER A 358 13.54 -40.36 -34.41
CA SER A 358 12.98 -41.10 -33.26
C SER A 358 12.51 -40.21 -32.11
N GLY A 359 12.65 -38.88 -32.24
CA GLY A 359 12.28 -37.93 -31.20
C GLY A 359 13.35 -37.74 -30.12
N HIS A 360 14.59 -38.21 -30.32
CA HIS A 360 15.68 -37.89 -29.39
C HIS A 360 16.19 -36.48 -29.66
N LYS A 361 16.30 -35.66 -28.60
CA LYS A 361 16.83 -34.30 -28.70
C LYS A 361 18.32 -34.33 -29.04
N LYS A 362 18.71 -33.74 -30.17
CA LYS A 362 20.10 -33.58 -30.61
C LYS A 362 20.74 -32.30 -30.07
N SER A 363 20.02 -31.18 -30.15
CA SER A 363 20.55 -29.88 -29.74
C SER A 363 19.44 -28.89 -29.41
N HIS A 364 19.79 -27.76 -28.80
CA HIS A 364 18.89 -26.63 -28.60
C HIS A 364 19.66 -25.31 -28.59
N LYS A 365 18.96 -24.20 -28.83
CA LYS A 365 19.47 -22.84 -28.66
C LYS A 365 18.36 -21.92 -28.15
N PHE A 366 18.73 -20.94 -27.33
CA PHE A 366 17.85 -19.88 -26.89
C PHE A 366 18.12 -18.61 -27.68
N LEU A 367 17.07 -17.90 -28.05
CA LEU A 367 17.17 -16.65 -28.80
C LEU A 367 16.03 -15.69 -28.42
N ARG A 368 16.33 -14.40 -28.40
CA ARG A 368 15.30 -13.37 -28.41
C ARG A 368 14.82 -13.15 -29.83
N ALA A 369 13.51 -13.21 -30.03
CA ALA A 369 12.87 -13.06 -31.32
C ALA A 369 11.70 -12.09 -31.29
N VAL A 370 11.23 -11.74 -32.49
CA VAL A 370 9.89 -11.20 -32.73
C VAL A 370 9.12 -12.23 -33.55
N MET A 371 7.92 -12.56 -33.10
CA MET A 371 7.02 -13.47 -33.80
C MET A 371 5.70 -12.78 -34.12
N ARG A 372 4.92 -13.42 -34.99
CA ARG A 372 3.51 -13.09 -35.24
C ARG A 372 2.73 -14.39 -35.15
N SER A 373 1.82 -14.50 -34.18
CA SER A 373 0.99 -15.71 -34.07
C SER A 373 0.11 -15.82 -35.32
N ALA A 374 0.18 -16.98 -35.99
CA ALA A 374 -0.58 -17.26 -37.21
C ALA A 374 -2.04 -17.62 -36.91
N ALA A 375 -2.31 -18.20 -35.73
CA ALA A 375 -3.65 -18.52 -35.26
C ALA A 375 -3.68 -18.68 -33.74
N ARG A 376 -4.78 -18.23 -33.12
CA ARG A 376 -5.19 -18.58 -31.76
C ARG A 376 -6.14 -19.77 -31.83
N LEU A 377 -5.70 -20.92 -31.33
CA LEU A 377 -6.51 -22.14 -31.31
C LEU A 377 -7.01 -22.42 -29.89
N THR A 378 -8.21 -23.00 -29.81
CA THR A 378 -8.65 -23.71 -28.61
C THR A 378 -8.15 -25.14 -28.61
N TYR A 379 -8.05 -25.77 -27.43
CA TYR A 379 -7.72 -27.21 -27.35
C TYR A 379 -8.65 -28.09 -28.22
N ALA A 380 -9.95 -27.75 -28.29
CA ALA A 380 -10.90 -28.48 -29.12
C ALA A 380 -10.62 -28.33 -30.62
N GLN A 381 -10.23 -27.13 -31.07
CA GLN A 381 -9.84 -26.90 -32.47
C GLN A 381 -8.53 -27.60 -32.81
N ALA A 382 -7.55 -27.56 -31.89
CA ALA A 382 -6.28 -28.26 -32.09
C ALA A 382 -6.48 -29.78 -32.18
N GLN A 383 -7.32 -30.36 -31.30
CA GLN A 383 -7.66 -31.77 -31.36
C GLN A 383 -8.40 -32.12 -32.66
N ALA A 384 -9.39 -31.33 -33.06
CA ALA A 384 -10.15 -31.56 -34.29
C ALA A 384 -9.33 -31.41 -35.57
N ALA A 385 -8.20 -30.69 -35.53
CA ALA A 385 -7.26 -30.60 -36.64
C ALA A 385 -6.25 -31.77 -36.65
N PHE A 386 -6.04 -32.43 -35.51
CA PHE A 386 -5.18 -33.59 -35.37
C PHE A 386 -5.90 -34.90 -35.77
N ASP A 387 -7.15 -35.03 -35.35
CA ASP A 387 -8.05 -36.14 -35.72
C ASP A 387 -8.36 -36.13 -37.23
#